data_AF-G8U122-F1
#
_entry.id   AF-G8U122-F1
#
_cell.length_a   1.000
_cell.length_b   1.000
_cell.length_c   1.000
_cell.angle_alpha   90.00
_cell.angle_beta   90.00
_cell.angle_gamma   90.00
#
_symmetry.space_group_name_H-M   'P 1'
#
loop_
_entity.id
_entity.type
_entity.pdbx_description
1 polymer ?
#
loop_
_entity_poly.entity_id
_entity_poly.type
_entity_poly.pdbx_seq_one_letter_code
_entity_poly.pdbx_strand_id
1 'polypeptide(L)'
;MSSIEPIVTSSPGRPTAHRRPAPAHVTASLDQTLWERLALVESHVLEDPVDRHLTQYLDTVRDILNQALKRHQAETAVYWSPRGRFRQMVRVVQVNHLLDDLIQDIRLHHPATAIAARLDAIRGLLVDLWA
;
A
#
# COMPACT_ATOMS: atom_id res chain seq x y z
N MET A 1 50.82 -21.94 -47.87
CA MET A 1 50.18 -22.42 -46.63
C MET A 1 50.68 -21.57 -45.49
N SER A 2 49.83 -20.74 -44.89
CA SER A 2 49.89 -20.33 -43.48
C SER A 2 48.62 -19.55 -43.13
N SER A 3 48.05 -19.93 -42.00
CA SER A 3 46.66 -19.76 -41.61
C SER A 3 46.31 -18.34 -41.17
N ILE A 4 45.11 -17.90 -41.52
CA ILE A 4 44.41 -16.81 -40.86
C ILE A 4 43.49 -17.46 -39.82
N GLU A 5 43.77 -17.27 -38.53
CA GLU A 5 42.88 -17.69 -37.45
C GLU A 5 41.75 -16.65 -37.25
N PRO A 6 40.50 -17.08 -37.02
CA PRO A 6 39.40 -16.16 -36.72
C PRO A 6 39.42 -15.78 -35.23
N ILE A 7 39.39 -14.47 -34.95
CA ILE A 7 39.21 -13.94 -33.59
C ILE A 7 37.75 -14.17 -33.17
N VAL A 8 37.57 -15.07 -32.21
CA VAL A 8 36.31 -15.40 -31.54
C VAL A 8 35.83 -14.23 -30.67
N THR A 9 34.55 -13.93 -30.84
CA THR A 9 33.66 -13.14 -29.99
C THR A 9 33.93 -13.29 -28.49
N SER A 10 34.08 -12.17 -27.80
CA SER A 10 33.86 -12.08 -26.34
C SER A 10 33.04 -10.83 -26.03
N SER A 11 31.71 -11.02 -26.00
CA SER A 11 30.79 -10.07 -25.38
C SER A 11 30.94 -10.20 -23.86
N PRO A 12 31.24 -9.14 -23.10
CA PRO A 12 31.24 -9.21 -21.65
C PRO A 12 29.81 -9.39 -21.15
N GLY A 13 29.61 -10.44 -20.37
CA GLY A 13 28.32 -10.84 -19.81
C GLY A 13 27.60 -9.71 -19.10
N ARG A 14 26.31 -9.57 -19.40
CA ARG A 14 25.35 -8.83 -18.57
C ARG A 14 25.47 -9.32 -17.13
N PRO A 15 25.61 -8.43 -16.12
CA PRO A 15 25.34 -8.82 -14.74
C PRO A 15 23.85 -9.14 -14.64
N THR A 16 23.51 -10.42 -14.51
CA THR A 16 22.21 -10.86 -14.05
C THR A 16 22.02 -10.32 -12.64
N ALA A 17 21.27 -9.22 -12.53
CA ALA A 17 20.79 -8.71 -11.27
C ALA A 17 19.91 -9.80 -10.63
N HIS A 18 20.53 -10.65 -9.79
CA HIS A 18 19.80 -11.44 -8.81
C HIS A 18 19.18 -10.45 -7.83
N ARG A 19 17.97 -9.99 -8.17
CA ARG A 19 17.09 -9.28 -7.25
C ARG A 19 16.73 -10.28 -6.16
N ARG A 20 17.49 -10.30 -5.06
CA ARG A 20 17.12 -11.03 -3.84
C ARG A 20 15.68 -10.61 -3.50
N PRO A 21 14.71 -11.54 -3.41
CA PRO A 21 13.45 -11.20 -2.76
C PRO A 21 13.81 -10.74 -1.34
N ALA A 22 13.24 -9.60 -0.91
CA ALA A 22 13.41 -9.14 0.45
C ALA A 22 13.00 -10.29 1.41
N PRO A 23 13.74 -10.52 2.50
CA PRO A 23 13.40 -11.60 3.43
C PRO A 23 11.97 -11.39 3.94
N ALA A 24 11.13 -12.42 3.77
CA ALA A 24 9.70 -12.38 4.11
C ALA A 24 9.42 -11.93 5.56
N HIS A 25 10.40 -12.11 6.45
CA HIS A 25 10.35 -11.64 7.83
C HIS A 25 10.35 -10.11 7.96
N VAL A 26 11.13 -9.41 7.13
CA VAL A 26 11.22 -7.93 7.16
C VAL A 26 9.92 -7.31 6.63
N THR A 27 9.33 -7.88 5.59
CA THR A 27 8.02 -7.43 5.09
C THR A 27 6.92 -7.68 6.12
N ALA A 28 6.87 -8.86 6.74
CA ALA A 28 5.86 -9.15 7.76
C ALA A 28 5.96 -8.22 8.99
N SER A 29 7.18 -7.89 9.43
CA SER A 29 7.37 -6.93 10.52
C SER A 29 6.96 -5.50 10.14
N LEU A 30 7.27 -5.06 8.91
CA LEU A 30 6.84 -3.74 8.42
C LEU A 30 5.31 -3.66 8.31
N ASP A 31 4.67 -4.72 7.82
CA ASP A 31 3.22 -4.83 7.68
C ASP A 31 2.56 -4.71 9.06
N GLN A 32 3.06 -5.45 10.05
CA GLN A 32 2.54 -5.42 11.41
C GLN A 32 2.67 -4.04 12.06
N THR A 33 3.80 -3.35 11.87
CA THR A 33 3.98 -1.98 12.39
C THR A 33 3.02 -0.95 11.78
N LEU A 34 2.60 -1.14 10.51
CA LEU A 34 1.63 -0.25 9.88
C LEU A 34 0.23 -0.40 10.45
N TRP A 35 -0.22 -1.64 10.68
CA TRP A 35 -1.55 -1.92 11.22
C TRP A 35 -1.66 -1.50 12.69
N GLU A 36 -0.60 -1.69 13.47
CA GLU A 36 -0.51 -1.19 14.85
C GLU A 36 -0.56 0.34 14.90
N ARG A 37 0.18 1.00 14.00
CA ARG A 37 0.13 2.46 13.87
C ARG A 37 -1.27 2.95 13.47
N LEU A 38 -1.94 2.26 12.55
CA LEU A 38 -3.31 2.61 12.16
C LEU A 38 -4.25 2.55 13.36
N ALA A 39 -4.22 1.45 14.12
CA ALA A 39 -5.06 1.28 15.31
C ALA A 39 -4.83 2.37 16.36
N LEU A 40 -3.57 2.75 16.59
CA LEU A 40 -3.20 3.79 17.55
C LEU A 40 -3.67 5.17 17.09
N VAL A 41 -3.65 5.46 15.79
CA VAL A 41 -4.14 6.74 15.29
C VAL A 41 -5.67 6.78 15.24
N GLU A 42 -6.33 5.65 14.96
CA GLU A 42 -7.80 5.52 15.06
C GLU A 42 -8.30 5.85 16.47
N SER A 43 -7.64 5.32 17.52
CA SER A 43 -8.01 5.64 18.90
C SER A 43 -7.85 7.14 19.20
N HIS A 44 -6.77 7.76 18.73
CA HIS A 44 -6.60 9.21 18.90
C HIS A 44 -7.69 10.03 18.18
N VAL A 45 -8.10 9.63 16.97
CA VAL A 45 -9.19 10.32 16.25
C VAL A 45 -10.53 10.18 16.97
N LEU A 46 -10.78 9.05 17.63
CA LEU A 46 -12.00 8.82 18.41
C LEU A 46 -12.01 9.58 19.75
N GLU A 47 -10.86 9.68 20.41
CA GLU A 47 -10.70 10.38 21.67
C GLU A 47 -10.72 11.90 21.49
N ASP A 48 -10.01 12.40 20.48
CA ASP A 48 -9.89 13.82 20.20
C ASP A 48 -9.74 14.07 18.68
N PRO A 49 -10.84 14.39 17.97
CA PRO A 49 -10.87 14.55 16.52
C PRO A 49 -10.26 15.89 16.06
N VAL A 50 -9.00 16.13 16.42
CA VAL A 50 -8.20 17.31 16.05
C VAL A 50 -7.52 17.08 14.70
N ASP A 51 -7.35 18.15 13.93
CA ASP A 51 -6.70 18.16 12.61
C ASP A 51 -5.36 17.41 12.58
N ARG A 52 -4.59 17.45 13.67
CA ARG A 52 -3.32 16.72 13.79
C ARG A 52 -3.52 15.20 13.74
N HIS A 53 -4.48 14.67 14.51
CA HIS A 53 -4.76 13.24 14.55
C HIS A 53 -5.37 12.75 13.23
N LEU A 54 -6.22 13.57 12.62
CA LEU A 54 -6.75 13.32 11.29
C LEU A 54 -5.65 13.30 10.22
N THR A 55 -4.70 14.24 10.27
CA THR A 55 -3.56 14.26 9.34
C THR A 55 -2.70 13.00 9.49
N GLN A 56 -2.41 12.59 10.73
CA GLN A 56 -1.67 11.35 11.00
C GLN A 56 -2.41 10.11 10.49
N TYR A 57 -3.75 10.12 10.58
CA TYR A 57 -4.58 9.03 10.08
C TYR A 57 -4.48 8.93 8.57
N LEU A 58 -4.69 10.06 7.87
CA LEU A 58 -4.58 10.15 6.41
C LEU A 58 -3.20 9.71 5.90
N ASP A 59 -2.12 10.15 6.56
CA ASP A 59 -0.76 9.75 6.21
C ASP A 59 -0.56 8.23 6.39
N THR A 60 -1.06 7.66 7.48
CA THR A 60 -0.95 6.22 7.76
C THR A 60 -1.73 5.39 6.73
N VAL A 61 -2.94 5.82 6.39
CA VAL A 61 -3.76 5.18 5.34
C VAL A 61 -3.04 5.26 3.98
N ARG A 62 -2.45 6.40 3.64
CA ARG A 62 -1.66 6.56 2.41
C ARG A 62 -0.46 5.62 2.38
N ASP A 63 0.26 5.47 3.49
CA ASP A 63 1.40 4.57 3.59
C ASP A 63 0.98 3.11 3.35
N ILE A 64 -0.13 2.68 3.96
CA ILE A 64 -0.71 1.34 3.77
C ILE A 64 -1.09 1.12 2.30
N LEU A 65 -1.82 2.06 1.69
CA LEU A 65 -2.21 1.96 0.27
C LEU A 65 -0.99 1.85 -0.65
N ASN A 66 0.05 2.64 -0.40
CA ASN A 66 1.28 2.59 -1.17
C ASN A 66 2.00 1.24 -1.04
N GLN A 67 2.01 0.65 0.16
CA GLN A 67 2.59 -0.67 0.37
C GLN A 67 1.76 -1.78 -0.30
N ALA A 68 0.43 -1.74 -0.17
CA ALA A 68 -0.47 -2.68 -0.84
C ALA A 68 -0.28 -2.64 -2.37
N LEU A 69 -0.27 -1.45 -2.97
CA LEU A 69 -0.05 -1.29 -4.41
C LEU A 69 1.32 -1.81 -4.86
N LYS A 70 2.39 -1.55 -4.09
CA LYS A 70 3.73 -2.09 -4.38
C LYS A 70 3.76 -3.62 -4.30
N ARG A 71 3.08 -4.20 -3.31
CA ARG A 71 2.98 -5.65 -3.13
C ARG A 71 2.31 -6.31 -4.34
N HIS A 72 1.15 -5.79 -4.73
CA HIS A 72 0.42 -6.27 -5.90
C HIS A 72 1.24 -6.12 -7.19
N GLN A 73 2.00 -5.03 -7.37
CA GLN A 73 2.91 -4.91 -8.52
C GLN A 73 4.02 -5.96 -8.51
N ALA A 74 4.55 -6.31 -7.33
CA ALA A 74 5.60 -7.32 -7.20
C ALA A 74 5.10 -8.75 -7.42
N GLU A 75 3.92 -9.08 -6.91
CA GLU A 75 3.31 -10.42 -7.03
C GLU A 75 2.82 -10.70 -8.46
N THR A 76 2.44 -9.66 -9.21
CA THR A 76 1.77 -9.83 -10.50
C THR A 76 2.61 -9.49 -11.73
N ALA A 77 3.93 -9.40 -11.57
CA ALA A 77 4.89 -9.29 -12.67
C ALA A 77 4.76 -10.42 -13.72
N VAL A 78 4.02 -11.50 -13.41
CA VAL A 78 3.82 -12.65 -14.30
C VAL A 78 2.49 -12.62 -15.09
N TYR A 79 1.42 -11.96 -14.62
CA TYR A 79 0.15 -11.83 -15.38
C TYR A 79 -0.81 -10.76 -14.82
N TRP A 80 -0.49 -9.46 -14.96
CA TRP A 80 -1.38 -8.38 -14.50
C TRP A 80 -2.51 -8.10 -15.50
N SER A 81 -3.74 -8.53 -15.20
CA SER A 81 -4.90 -8.31 -16.08
C SER A 81 -5.48 -6.89 -15.94
N PRO A 82 -5.99 -6.26 -17.03
CA PRO A 82 -6.64 -4.95 -16.97
C PRO A 82 -7.82 -4.88 -15.99
N ARG A 83 -8.54 -5.99 -15.80
CA ARG A 83 -9.68 -6.08 -14.85
C ARG A 83 -9.22 -6.03 -13.40
N GLY A 84 -8.06 -6.61 -13.07
CA GLY A 84 -7.45 -6.52 -11.74
C GLY A 84 -7.06 -5.09 -11.39
N ARG A 85 -6.41 -4.39 -12.32
CA ARG A 85 -6.06 -2.96 -12.19
C ARG A 85 -7.29 -2.09 -11.94
N PHE A 86 -8.37 -2.34 -12.68
CA PHE A 86 -9.62 -1.60 -12.52
C PHE A 86 -10.24 -1.82 -11.14
N ARG A 87 -10.31 -3.06 -10.66
CA ARG A 87 -10.85 -3.36 -9.31
C ARG A 87 -10.06 -2.68 -8.20
N GLN A 88 -8.73 -2.70 -8.28
CA GLN A 88 -7.90 -1.98 -7.31
C GLN A 88 -8.12 -0.47 -7.36
N MET A 89 -8.20 0.10 -8.56
CA MET A 89 -8.48 1.52 -8.70
C MET A 89 -9.83 1.91 -8.10
N VAL A 90 -10.88 1.12 -8.33
CA VAL A 90 -12.20 1.33 -7.71
C VAL A 90 -12.10 1.29 -6.18
N ARG A 91 -11.38 0.32 -5.62
CA ARG A 91 -11.17 0.22 -4.17
C ARG A 91 -10.41 1.42 -3.59
N VAL A 92 -9.36 1.89 -4.26
CA VAL A 92 -8.62 3.10 -3.84
C VAL A 92 -9.54 4.33 -3.88
N VAL A 93 -10.37 4.47 -4.92
CA VAL A 93 -11.35 5.55 -5.02
C VAL A 93 -12.39 5.47 -3.89
N GLN A 94 -12.87 4.28 -3.54
CA GLN A 94 -13.78 4.08 -2.41
C GLN A 94 -13.13 4.49 -1.08
N VAL A 95 -11.87 4.13 -0.85
CA VAL A 95 -11.12 4.57 0.34
C VAL A 95 -11.05 6.10 0.38
N ASN A 96 -10.71 6.76 -0.73
CA ASN A 96 -10.65 8.22 -0.79
C ASN A 96 -12.01 8.87 -0.45
N HIS A 97 -13.11 8.36 -0.98
CA HIS A 97 -14.45 8.87 -0.64
C HIS A 97 -14.77 8.71 0.85
N LEU A 98 -14.42 7.58 1.46
CA LEU A 98 -14.62 7.41 2.91
C LEU A 98 -13.73 8.34 3.74
N LEU A 99 -12.52 8.66 3.28
CA LEU A 99 -11.66 9.64 3.95
C LEU A 99 -12.24 11.05 3.85
N ASP A 100 -12.73 11.44 2.69
CA ASP A 100 -13.40 12.73 2.49
C ASP A 100 -14.61 12.86 3.40
N ASP A 101 -15.44 11.82 3.47
CA ASP A 101 -16.59 11.82 4.34
C ASP A 101 -16.20 11.81 5.84
N LEU A 102 -15.07 11.18 6.22
CA LEU A 102 -14.57 11.21 7.60
C LEU A 102 -14.17 12.63 8.00
N ILE A 103 -13.50 13.34 7.09
CA ILE A 103 -13.16 14.74 7.28
C ILE A 103 -14.44 15.57 7.45
N GLN A 104 -15.49 15.29 6.67
CA GLN A 104 -16.78 15.97 6.81
C GLN A 104 -17.48 15.66 8.13
N ASP A 105 -17.54 14.39 8.53
CA ASP A 105 -18.16 13.96 9.79
C ASP A 105 -17.49 14.65 11.00
N ILE A 106 -16.16 14.74 10.99
CA ILE A 106 -15.41 15.45 12.04
C ILE A 106 -15.74 16.95 12.02
N ARG A 107 -15.73 17.60 10.85
CA ARG A 107 -16.04 19.03 10.71
C ARG A 107 -17.47 19.37 11.14
N LEU A 108 -18.41 18.49 10.85
CA LEU A 108 -19.82 18.63 11.21
C LEU A 108 -20.11 18.18 12.66
N HIS A 109 -19.09 17.79 13.42
CA HIS A 109 -19.20 17.32 14.81
C HIS A 109 -20.19 16.16 14.95
N HIS A 110 -20.15 15.22 14.00
CA HIS A 110 -20.94 14.00 14.07
C HIS A 110 -20.57 13.17 15.32
N PRO A 111 -21.50 12.34 15.83
CA PRO A 111 -21.23 11.55 17.02
C PRO A 111 -20.06 10.59 16.80
N ALA A 112 -19.31 10.32 17.87
CA ALA A 112 -18.17 9.39 17.84
C ALA A 112 -18.52 8.00 17.27
N THR A 113 -19.78 7.56 17.41
CA THR A 113 -20.26 6.30 16.81
C THR A 113 -20.27 6.32 15.28
N ALA A 114 -20.59 7.47 14.66
CA ALA A 114 -20.54 7.62 13.21
C ALA A 114 -19.08 7.66 12.71
N ILE A 115 -18.21 8.36 13.45
CA ILE A 115 -16.78 8.40 13.18
C ILE A 115 -16.19 6.99 13.27
N ALA A 116 -16.49 6.24 14.35
CA ALA A 116 -16.04 4.86 14.54
C ALA A 116 -16.49 3.94 13.40
N ALA A 117 -17.78 3.97 13.04
CA ALA A 117 -18.29 3.17 11.93
C ALA A 117 -17.57 3.45 10.61
N ARG A 118 -17.15 4.71 10.40
CA ARG A 118 -16.41 5.10 9.21
C ARG A 118 -14.95 4.67 9.23
N LEU A 119 -14.28 4.76 10.39
CA LEU A 119 -12.94 4.21 10.57
C LEU A 119 -12.94 2.70 10.29
N ASP A 120 -13.92 1.96 10.83
CA ASP A 120 -14.09 0.52 10.59
C ASP A 120 -14.30 0.21 9.10
N ALA A 121 -15.11 1.00 8.40
CA ALA A 121 -15.33 0.84 6.96
C ALA A 121 -14.05 1.06 6.14
N ILE A 122 -13.26 2.09 6.49
CA ILE A 122 -11.96 2.35 5.84
C ILE A 122 -11.01 1.19 6.10
N ARG A 123 -10.91 0.73 7.36
CA ARG A 123 -10.07 -0.42 7.73
C ARG A 123 -10.43 -1.67 6.94
N GLY A 124 -11.72 -1.97 6.81
CA GLY A 124 -12.20 -3.10 6.02
C GLY A 124 -11.73 -3.05 4.57
N LEU A 125 -11.84 -1.88 3.91
CA LEU A 125 -11.34 -1.71 2.55
C LEU A 125 -9.82 -1.83 2.43
N LEU A 126 -9.07 -1.37 3.44
CA LEU A 126 -7.62 -1.51 3.45
C LEU A 126 -7.20 -2.96 3.60
N VAL A 127 -7.87 -3.73 4.46
CA VAL A 127 -7.62 -5.17 4.61
C VAL A 127 -7.95 -5.90 3.31
N ASP A 128 -9.07 -5.57 2.68
CA ASP A 128 -9.45 -6.11 1.37
C ASP A 128 -8.42 -5.83 0.28
N LEU A 129 -7.79 -4.65 0.31
CA LEU A 129 -6.71 -4.27 -0.60
C LEU A 129 -5.38 -4.96 -0.28
N TRP A 130 -5.19 -5.41 0.96
CA TRP A 130 -3.97 -6.06 1.41
C TRP A 130 -3.95 -7.57 1.14
N ALA A 131 -5.13 -8.20 1.13
CA ALA A 131 -5.33 -9.60 0.77
C ALA A 131 -5.10 -9.89 -0.72
#